data_AF-A0A067C1B8-F1
#
_entry.id   AF-A0A067C1B8-F1
#
_cell.length_a   1.000
_cell.length_b   1.000
_cell.length_c   1.000
_cell.angle_alpha   90.00
_cell.angle_beta   90.00
_cell.angle_gamma   90.00
#
_symmetry.space_group_name_H-M   'P 1'
#
loop_
_entity.id
_entity.type
_entity.pdbx_description
1 polymer ?
#
loop_
_entity_poly.entity_id
_entity_poly.type
_entity_poly.pdbx_seq_one_letter_code
_entity_poly.pdbx_strand_id
1 'polypeptide(L)'
;MRGLAYRGFGYAKNIAGFLVILLILMDALVNNWTLSNYLGGGYFFLTPLGSVQNARQLETKYSYMRGLSIKNLSNMGQWMSNFTIINFVQKSDRFYVISAGEYDLTPAMFKKVKLALATDATTYYRGNMLTHMFTNDATVDVATPDMRSADVIARGYLPGQTTVDKRFTRDFSIQNTSSEQTQVVPYFRILSRNYCTGCDPVAELGYSTCEFKMVYNDAAKTLTVTSSAFVPGSTYKLGSTVLNSAFGQVAIVTKLIAILFAIAGYLAGRRTIQWLEVDPAKPDSMLTKVLRTVIPKYFPYQSDALSYDMFMYNSDIFVLLYTFAVLLDLQNSMQHTRNVNFYNALAPRFLVSIEMFSLSLRLLWGNLAILKLAKLLWNLLGIASYNGQSTTMGFFNFSSVTYLYLSAILLFYVPALIEYNNSVSVDIYNAIEPIDGIGVNVINGKYLRVAPYVVFALVLNLLVVILLDHGINYKYFKMLRKNSLARQAVYNSTSILCDFLWGIEPRAHVNGADGAIVLVRARRLSTLQWFFMCHLTCFCLPAKDLVIRKKATLQVKSSVRSAKASSVWDASATDTSTIATTTDADEGTENMCLLVQDWDRNIHLLDHTLTEVTSLVYNIKVLKNTRVTIR
;
A
#
# COMPACT_ATOMS: atom_id res chain seq x y z
N MET A 1 -4.63 35.57 -15.28
CA MET A 1 -5.13 34.18 -15.27
C MET A 1 -4.10 33.12 -14.85
N ARG A 2 -2.88 33.07 -15.42
CA ARG A 2 -1.83 32.08 -15.03
C ARG A 2 -1.46 32.07 -13.54
N GLY A 3 -1.33 33.24 -12.90
CA GLY A 3 -1.00 33.33 -11.46
C GLY A 3 -2.13 32.87 -10.53
N LEU A 4 -3.39 33.04 -10.92
CA LEU A 4 -4.55 32.58 -10.15
C LEU A 4 -4.72 31.07 -10.26
N ALA A 5 -4.52 30.52 -11.47
CA ALA A 5 -4.51 29.08 -11.71
C ALA A 5 -3.35 28.38 -10.98
N TYR A 6 -2.15 28.97 -10.95
CA TYR A 6 -1.01 28.44 -10.20
C TYR A 6 -1.26 28.42 -8.69
N ARG A 7 -1.84 29.50 -8.13
CA ARG A 7 -2.25 29.53 -6.72
C ARG A 7 -3.35 28.52 -6.43
N GLY A 8 -4.38 28.45 -7.28
CA GLY A 8 -5.46 27.47 -7.16
C GLY A 8 -4.96 26.02 -7.17
N PHE A 9 -4.02 25.70 -8.06
CA PHE A 9 -3.37 24.39 -8.10
C PHE A 9 -2.58 24.08 -6.84
N GLY A 10 -1.85 25.07 -6.29
CA GLY A 10 -1.17 24.94 -5.00
C GLY A 10 -2.13 24.64 -3.84
N TYR A 11 -3.28 25.34 -3.78
CA TYR A 11 -4.31 25.04 -2.78
C TYR A 11 -4.91 23.64 -2.96
N ALA A 12 -5.23 23.24 -4.19
CA ALA A 12 -5.76 21.92 -4.49
C ALA A 12 -4.79 20.80 -4.06
N LYS A 13 -3.49 20.98 -4.33
CA LYS A 13 -2.44 20.05 -3.88
C LYS A 13 -2.39 19.94 -2.35
N ASN A 14 -2.46 21.06 -1.64
CA ASN A 14 -2.45 21.07 -0.17
C ASN A 14 -3.70 20.40 0.42
N ILE A 15 -4.87 20.62 -0.18
CA ILE A 15 -6.13 19.96 0.20
C ILE A 15 -6.01 18.45 -0.02
N ALA A 16 -5.50 18.02 -1.18
CA ALA A 16 -5.28 16.60 -1.46
C ALA A 16 -4.31 15.97 -0.43
N GLY A 17 -3.22 16.65 -0.10
CA GLY A 17 -2.30 16.22 0.95
C GLY A 17 -2.98 16.06 2.31
N PHE A 18 -3.81 17.02 2.71
CA PHE A 18 -4.58 16.94 3.96
C PHE A 18 -5.57 15.76 3.95
N LEU A 19 -6.27 15.53 2.84
CA LEU A 19 -7.19 14.39 2.69
C LEU A 19 -6.46 13.05 2.85
N VAL A 20 -5.25 12.91 2.31
CA VAL A 20 -4.46 11.68 2.49
C VAL A 20 -4.08 11.46 3.95
N ILE A 21 -3.77 12.51 4.70
CA ILE A 21 -3.53 12.39 6.16
C ILE A 21 -4.78 11.89 6.87
N LEU A 22 -5.96 12.43 6.53
CA LEU A 22 -7.23 11.95 7.10
C LEU A 22 -7.48 10.47 6.77
N LEU A 23 -7.15 10.02 5.56
CA LEU A 23 -7.26 8.61 5.19
C LEU A 23 -6.29 7.73 5.98
N ILE A 24 -5.06 8.19 6.24
CA ILE A 24 -4.11 7.45 7.09
C ILE A 24 -4.63 7.34 8.54
N LEU A 25 -5.25 8.41 9.06
CA LEU A 25 -5.86 8.42 10.39
C LEU A 25 -7.10 7.52 10.44
N MET A 26 -7.95 7.57 9.42
CA MET A 26 -9.09 6.67 9.27
C MET A 26 -8.61 5.21 9.24
N ASP A 27 -7.50 4.94 8.55
CA ASP A 27 -6.92 3.61 8.51
C ASP A 27 -6.43 3.10 9.87
N ALA A 28 -5.83 3.99 10.66
CA ALA A 28 -5.32 3.65 11.98
C ALA A 28 -6.42 3.48 13.04
N LEU A 29 -7.52 4.24 12.91
CA LEU A 29 -8.59 4.31 13.91
C LEU A 29 -9.84 3.54 13.50
N VAL A 30 -10.43 3.85 12.35
CA VAL A 30 -11.70 3.26 11.89
C VAL A 30 -11.48 1.83 11.39
N ASN A 31 -10.44 1.62 10.57
CA ASN A 31 -10.08 0.29 10.05
C ASN A 31 -9.27 -0.55 11.05
N ASN A 32 -9.40 -0.24 12.34
CA ASN A 32 -8.82 -1.04 13.42
C ASN A 32 -9.81 -2.14 13.82
N TRP A 33 -9.47 -3.38 13.52
CA TRP A 33 -10.35 -4.54 13.76
C TRP A 33 -10.75 -4.68 15.24
N THR A 34 -9.85 -4.35 16.17
CA THR A 34 -10.11 -4.39 17.61
C THR A 34 -11.13 -3.33 18.02
N LEU A 35 -10.95 -2.09 17.55
CA LEU A 35 -11.87 -0.99 17.87
C LEU A 35 -13.23 -1.23 17.23
N SER A 36 -13.25 -1.73 15.99
CA SER A 36 -14.46 -2.05 15.25
C SER A 36 -15.25 -3.20 15.89
N ASN A 37 -14.58 -4.21 16.45
CA ASN A 37 -15.26 -5.25 17.23
C ASN A 37 -15.96 -4.68 18.48
N TYR A 38 -15.33 -3.72 19.14
CA TYR A 38 -15.87 -3.12 20.38
C TYR A 38 -17.00 -2.13 20.11
N LEU A 39 -16.83 -1.22 19.14
CA LEU A 39 -17.77 -0.13 18.85
C LEU A 39 -18.78 -0.45 17.74
N GLY A 40 -18.48 -1.38 16.86
CA GLY A 40 -19.22 -1.59 15.61
C GLY A 40 -20.53 -2.36 15.73
N GLY A 41 -20.90 -2.86 16.91
CA GLY A 41 -22.19 -3.53 17.10
C GLY A 41 -22.36 -4.86 16.35
N GLY A 42 -21.26 -5.47 15.88
CA GLY A 42 -21.28 -6.73 15.13
C GLY A 42 -21.92 -7.90 15.89
N TYR A 43 -21.98 -7.83 17.23
CA TYR A 43 -22.62 -8.86 18.05
C TYR A 43 -24.13 -9.03 17.80
N PHE A 44 -24.79 -8.08 17.14
CA PHE A 44 -26.18 -8.22 16.68
C PHE A 44 -26.39 -9.48 15.82
N PHE A 45 -25.43 -9.83 14.95
CA PHE A 45 -25.53 -11.01 14.08
C PHE A 45 -25.48 -12.35 14.81
N LEU A 46 -25.11 -12.36 16.11
CA LEU A 46 -25.09 -13.57 16.94
C LEU A 46 -26.44 -13.89 17.59
N THR A 47 -27.43 -13.02 17.46
CA THR A 47 -28.78 -13.23 17.99
C THR A 47 -29.37 -14.64 17.76
N PRO A 48 -29.29 -15.27 16.56
CA PRO A 48 -29.85 -16.61 16.36
C PRO A 48 -29.13 -17.72 17.15
N LEU A 49 -27.93 -17.46 17.66
CA LEU A 49 -27.07 -18.42 18.35
C LEU A 49 -27.08 -18.27 19.88
N GLY A 50 -27.68 -17.21 20.42
CA GLY A 50 -27.56 -16.86 21.85
C GLY A 50 -28.09 -17.91 22.83
N SER A 51 -28.91 -18.86 22.37
CA SER A 51 -29.49 -19.93 23.20
C SER A 51 -28.85 -21.31 23.02
N VAL A 52 -27.73 -21.41 22.31
CA VAL A 52 -27.02 -22.68 22.05
C VAL A 52 -25.55 -22.58 22.47
N GLN A 53 -24.90 -23.72 22.72
CA GLN A 53 -23.48 -23.83 23.06
C GLN A 53 -22.64 -24.44 21.92
N ASN A 54 -23.28 -25.19 21.03
CA ASN A 54 -22.62 -25.86 19.90
C ASN A 54 -23.56 -25.96 18.70
N ALA A 55 -23.02 -26.34 17.54
CA ALA A 55 -23.80 -26.42 16.30
C ALA A 55 -24.95 -27.44 16.37
N ARG A 56 -24.75 -28.60 17.02
CA ARG A 56 -25.76 -29.67 17.08
C ARG A 56 -27.03 -29.24 17.83
N GLN A 57 -26.89 -28.39 18.84
CA GLN A 57 -28.04 -27.87 19.60
C GLN A 57 -28.98 -27.00 18.76
N LEU A 58 -28.54 -26.43 17.63
CA LEU A 58 -29.43 -25.65 16.75
C LEU A 58 -30.55 -26.49 16.15
N GLU A 59 -30.35 -27.79 15.96
CA GLU A 59 -31.41 -28.71 15.46
C GLU A 59 -32.56 -28.88 16.45
N THR A 60 -32.36 -28.55 17.72
CA THR A 60 -33.44 -28.52 18.72
C THR A 60 -34.19 -27.18 18.77
N LYS A 61 -33.64 -26.14 18.14
CA LYS A 61 -34.16 -24.76 18.21
C LYS A 61 -34.79 -24.30 16.90
N TYR A 62 -34.42 -24.90 15.78
CA TYR A 62 -34.91 -24.58 14.44
C TYR A 62 -35.39 -25.84 13.73
N SER A 63 -36.46 -25.72 12.96
CA SER A 63 -36.90 -26.74 12.03
C SER A 63 -36.12 -26.61 10.72
N TYR A 64 -35.36 -27.64 10.35
CA TYR A 64 -34.55 -27.63 9.14
C TYR A 64 -35.31 -28.15 7.92
N MET A 65 -34.97 -27.62 6.75
CA MET A 65 -35.40 -28.21 5.48
C MET A 65 -34.89 -29.65 5.37
N ARG A 66 -35.73 -30.55 4.83
CA ARG A 66 -35.36 -31.96 4.62
C ARG A 66 -34.10 -32.05 3.77
N GLY A 67 -33.12 -32.82 4.21
CA GLY A 67 -31.84 -32.98 3.52
C GLY A 67 -30.83 -31.85 3.76
N LEU A 68 -31.20 -30.73 4.39
CA LEU A 68 -30.34 -29.54 4.51
C LEU A 68 -30.22 -29.06 5.97
N SER A 69 -29.90 -30.00 6.86
CA SER A 69 -29.60 -29.75 8.28
C SER A 69 -28.10 -29.81 8.57
N ILE A 70 -27.70 -29.41 9.78
CA ILE A 70 -26.30 -29.43 10.19
C ILE A 70 -25.72 -30.86 10.13
N LYS A 71 -26.50 -31.89 10.46
CA LYS A 71 -26.09 -33.29 10.33
C LYS A 71 -25.83 -33.76 8.90
N ASN A 72 -26.40 -33.09 7.90
CA ASN A 72 -26.25 -33.49 6.49
C ASN A 72 -25.10 -32.75 5.79
N LEU A 73 -24.40 -31.86 6.50
CA LEU A 73 -23.16 -31.28 6.04
C LEU A 73 -22.04 -32.35 6.03
N SER A 74 -21.06 -32.15 5.16
CA SER A 74 -19.79 -32.89 5.17
C SER A 74 -19.09 -32.81 6.52
N ASN A 75 -18.13 -33.70 6.79
CA ASN A 75 -17.37 -33.65 8.04
C ASN A 75 -16.69 -32.29 8.22
N MET A 76 -16.15 -31.72 7.14
CA MET A 76 -15.58 -30.37 7.17
C MET A 76 -16.64 -29.30 7.42
N GLY A 77 -17.80 -29.39 6.78
CA GLY A 77 -18.92 -28.46 6.97
C GLY A 77 -19.47 -28.47 8.40
N GLN A 78 -19.52 -29.65 9.03
CA GLN A 78 -19.88 -29.82 10.44
C GLN A 78 -18.83 -29.19 11.36
N TRP A 79 -17.53 -29.44 11.11
CA TRP A 79 -16.45 -28.83 11.87
C TRP A 79 -16.48 -27.30 11.76
N MET A 80 -16.57 -26.75 10.55
CA MET A 80 -16.64 -25.30 10.30
C MET A 80 -17.84 -24.67 11.02
N SER A 81 -18.99 -25.34 10.99
CA SER A 81 -20.19 -24.90 11.70
C SER A 81 -19.99 -24.88 13.21
N ASN A 82 -19.47 -25.98 13.76
CA ASN A 82 -19.25 -26.10 15.19
C ASN A 82 -18.19 -25.12 15.69
N PHE A 83 -17.07 -25.01 14.98
CA PHE A 83 -16.01 -24.07 15.28
C PHE A 83 -16.52 -22.62 15.27
N THR A 84 -17.26 -22.22 14.22
CA THR A 84 -17.81 -20.85 14.14
C THR A 84 -18.76 -20.56 15.31
N ILE A 85 -19.67 -21.50 15.62
CA ILE A 85 -20.71 -21.30 16.64
C ILE A 85 -20.12 -21.29 18.06
N ILE A 86 -19.19 -22.19 18.38
CA ILE A 86 -18.55 -22.23 19.70
C ILE A 86 -17.81 -20.92 19.97
N ASN A 87 -16.99 -20.46 19.02
CA ASN A 87 -16.23 -19.22 19.18
C ASN A 87 -17.14 -17.99 19.32
N PHE A 88 -18.29 -17.99 18.65
CA PHE A 88 -19.31 -16.96 18.76
C PHE A 88 -20.01 -16.96 20.13
N VAL A 89 -20.46 -18.11 20.61
CA VAL A 89 -21.17 -18.22 21.90
C VAL A 89 -20.24 -17.91 23.06
N GLN A 90 -19.00 -18.41 23.01
CA GLN A 90 -18.01 -18.20 24.07
C GLN A 90 -17.37 -16.80 24.02
N LYS A 91 -17.67 -15.98 22.99
CA LYS A 91 -17.00 -14.71 22.72
C LYS A 91 -15.47 -14.85 22.78
N SER A 92 -14.94 -15.86 22.08
CA SER A 92 -13.51 -16.13 22.07
C SER A 92 -12.72 -14.96 21.47
N ASP A 93 -11.56 -14.65 22.04
CA ASP A 93 -10.62 -13.63 21.52
C ASP A 93 -10.07 -13.96 20.13
N ARG A 94 -10.38 -15.12 19.56
CA ARG A 94 -9.92 -15.56 18.24
C ARG A 94 -10.54 -14.79 17.06
N PHE A 95 -11.68 -14.13 17.26
CA PHE A 95 -12.41 -13.43 16.20
C PHE A 95 -12.85 -12.03 16.61
N TYR A 96 -12.71 -11.09 15.67
CA TYR A 96 -13.38 -9.80 15.70
C TYR A 96 -14.68 -9.91 14.89
N VAL A 97 -15.79 -9.42 15.42
CA VAL A 97 -17.10 -9.39 14.77
C VAL A 97 -17.44 -7.94 14.42
N ILE A 98 -17.48 -7.63 13.13
CA ILE A 98 -17.59 -6.26 12.62
C ILE A 98 -18.91 -6.09 11.87
N SER A 99 -19.60 -4.96 12.09
CA SER A 99 -20.76 -4.53 11.30
C SER A 99 -20.30 -3.64 10.14
N ALA A 100 -20.91 -3.80 8.97
CA ALA A 100 -20.57 -3.14 7.71
C ALA A 100 -21.75 -2.33 7.10
N GLY A 101 -22.73 -1.93 7.93
CA GLY A 101 -23.82 -1.01 7.56
C GLY A 101 -25.24 -1.64 7.46
N GLU A 102 -26.27 -0.82 7.23
CA GLU A 102 -27.72 -1.20 7.26
C GLU A 102 -28.57 -0.61 6.11
N TYR A 103 -29.20 -1.37 5.19
CA TYR A 103 -29.93 -0.87 3.98
C TYR A 103 -31.51 -0.82 3.90
N ASP A 104 -32.32 -0.20 4.76
CA ASP A 104 -33.83 0.03 4.72
C ASP A 104 -34.88 -0.80 3.86
N LEU A 105 -35.76 -1.63 4.50
CA LEU A 105 -37.19 -1.92 4.09
C LEU A 105 -38.15 -2.22 5.26
N THR A 106 -39.47 -2.22 4.96
CA THR A 106 -40.63 -2.19 5.87
C THR A 106 -41.68 -3.33 5.63
N PRO A 107 -42.83 -3.45 6.35
CA PRO A 107 -43.12 -4.57 7.28
C PRO A 107 -44.39 -5.40 6.86
N ALA A 108 -44.98 -6.39 7.55
CA ALA A 108 -45.11 -6.74 8.98
C ALA A 108 -45.59 -8.21 9.25
N MET A 109 -45.65 -8.51 10.56
CA MET A 109 -45.93 -9.69 11.44
C MET A 109 -47.07 -10.73 11.18
N PHE A 110 -46.95 -11.95 11.79
CA PHE A 110 -47.69 -12.54 12.97
C PHE A 110 -47.08 -13.93 13.36
N LYS A 111 -47.57 -14.66 14.43
CA LYS A 111 -47.22 -16.01 15.09
C LYS A 111 -45.82 -16.65 14.86
N LYS A 112 -45.44 -17.81 15.44
CA LYS A 112 -44.00 -18.14 15.65
C LYS A 112 -43.56 -19.57 15.30
N VAL A 113 -42.82 -19.70 14.19
CA VAL A 113 -42.02 -20.85 13.77
C VAL A 113 -40.62 -20.36 13.40
N LYS A 114 -39.60 -21.15 13.72
CA LYS A 114 -38.19 -20.89 13.39
C LYS A 114 -37.71 -21.91 12.36
N LEU A 115 -37.36 -21.46 11.17
CA LEU A 115 -36.81 -22.29 10.11
C LEU A 115 -35.30 -22.08 9.99
N ALA A 116 -34.60 -23.12 9.57
CA ALA A 116 -33.19 -23.04 9.25
C ALA A 116 -32.80 -23.86 8.01
N LEU A 117 -31.71 -23.46 7.39
CA LEU A 117 -31.08 -24.13 6.26
C LEU A 117 -29.57 -24.17 6.49
N ALA A 118 -28.95 -25.32 6.25
CA ALA A 118 -27.50 -25.45 6.23
C ALA A 118 -27.07 -26.22 4.98
N THR A 119 -26.17 -25.63 4.19
CA THR A 119 -25.60 -26.24 2.99
C THR A 119 -24.12 -25.95 2.90
N ASP A 120 -23.35 -26.91 2.43
CA ASP A 120 -21.92 -26.76 2.15
C ASP A 120 -21.56 -27.08 0.71
N ALA A 121 -20.54 -26.39 0.24
CA ALA A 121 -20.03 -26.51 -1.11
C ALA A 121 -18.52 -26.24 -1.15
N THR A 122 -17.86 -26.87 -2.11
CA THR A 122 -16.48 -26.52 -2.48
C THR A 122 -16.51 -25.73 -3.78
N THR A 123 -15.97 -24.52 -3.73
CA THR A 123 -15.80 -23.64 -4.89
C THR A 123 -14.51 -24.00 -5.61
N TYR A 124 -14.67 -24.23 -6.91
CA TYR A 124 -13.62 -24.53 -7.86
C TYR A 124 -13.38 -23.32 -8.76
N TYR A 125 -12.12 -23.03 -9.06
CA TYR A 125 -11.75 -21.89 -9.90
C TYR A 125 -10.91 -22.33 -11.08
N ARG A 126 -11.15 -21.76 -12.27
CA ARG A 126 -10.37 -21.99 -13.49
C ARG A 126 -9.73 -20.69 -13.96
N GLY A 127 -8.56 -20.81 -14.59
CA GLY A 127 -7.87 -19.66 -15.17
C GLY A 127 -7.40 -18.62 -14.16
N ASN A 128 -7.01 -17.45 -14.66
CA ASN A 128 -6.57 -16.27 -13.95
C ASN A 128 -6.82 -15.02 -14.81
N MET A 129 -6.53 -13.83 -14.29
CA MET A 129 -6.71 -12.56 -14.99
C MET A 129 -6.16 -12.57 -16.42
N LEU A 130 -4.96 -13.11 -16.64
CA LEU A 130 -4.32 -13.12 -17.96
C LEU A 130 -5.00 -14.13 -18.89
N THR A 131 -5.35 -15.33 -18.41
CA THR A 131 -6.05 -16.31 -19.26
C THR A 131 -7.44 -15.82 -19.64
N HIS A 132 -8.18 -15.19 -18.72
CA HIS A 132 -9.47 -14.56 -19.05
C HIS A 132 -9.34 -13.48 -20.14
N MET A 133 -8.19 -12.80 -20.20
CA MET A 133 -7.94 -11.76 -21.19
C MET A 133 -7.46 -12.30 -22.55
N PHE A 134 -6.68 -13.38 -22.55
CA PHE A 134 -5.99 -13.88 -23.74
C PHE A 134 -6.52 -15.21 -24.29
N THR A 135 -7.41 -15.89 -23.56
CA THR A 135 -7.97 -17.18 -23.94
C THR A 135 -9.48 -17.22 -23.72
N ASN A 136 -10.12 -18.30 -24.19
CA ASN A 136 -11.57 -18.50 -24.11
C ASN A 136 -11.98 -19.35 -22.89
N ASP A 137 -11.23 -19.29 -21.80
CA ASP A 137 -11.47 -20.11 -20.60
C ASP A 137 -12.83 -19.83 -19.93
N ALA A 138 -13.37 -18.63 -20.11
CA ALA A 138 -14.68 -18.22 -19.61
C ALA A 138 -15.87 -18.64 -20.49
N THR A 139 -15.63 -19.11 -21.72
CA THR A 139 -16.71 -19.40 -22.70
C THR A 139 -16.69 -20.82 -23.24
N VAL A 140 -15.54 -21.50 -23.24
CA VAL A 140 -15.36 -22.85 -23.79
C VAL A 140 -15.21 -23.88 -22.67
N ASP A 141 -16.00 -24.96 -22.75
CA ASP A 141 -15.96 -26.11 -21.82
C ASP A 141 -16.11 -25.67 -20.34
N VAL A 142 -17.09 -24.81 -20.08
CA VAL A 142 -17.38 -24.28 -18.74
C VAL A 142 -18.09 -25.35 -17.92
N ALA A 143 -17.66 -25.54 -16.68
CA ALA A 143 -18.28 -26.51 -15.78
C ALA A 143 -19.66 -26.03 -15.32
N THR A 144 -20.61 -26.95 -15.16
CA THR A 144 -21.93 -26.65 -14.60
C THR A 144 -22.02 -27.15 -13.15
N PRO A 145 -22.92 -26.56 -12.32
CA PRO A 145 -23.08 -26.97 -10.92
C PRO A 145 -23.45 -28.45 -10.72
N ASP A 146 -24.01 -29.11 -11.74
CA ASP A 146 -24.45 -30.50 -11.69
C ASP A 146 -23.33 -31.53 -11.97
N MET A 147 -22.12 -31.06 -12.33
CA MET A 147 -20.99 -31.94 -12.63
C MET A 147 -20.35 -32.51 -11.36
N ARG A 148 -19.66 -33.65 -11.48
CA ARG A 148 -18.86 -34.21 -10.39
C ARG A 148 -17.48 -33.58 -10.32
N SER A 149 -16.85 -33.65 -9.15
CA SER A 149 -15.53 -33.10 -8.86
C SER A 149 -14.46 -33.54 -9.87
N ALA A 150 -14.44 -34.82 -10.24
CA ALA A 150 -13.51 -35.36 -11.22
C ALA A 150 -13.66 -34.72 -12.61
N ASP A 151 -14.90 -34.50 -13.04
CA ASP A 151 -15.23 -33.87 -14.33
C ASP A 151 -14.87 -32.38 -14.34
N VAL A 152 -15.02 -31.71 -13.20
CA VAL A 152 -14.66 -30.30 -13.01
C VAL A 152 -13.14 -30.13 -13.03
N ILE A 153 -12.41 -31.03 -12.36
CA ILE A 153 -10.93 -31.04 -12.36
C ILE A 153 -10.39 -31.36 -13.76
N ALA A 154 -11.01 -32.30 -14.49
CA ALA A 154 -10.62 -32.63 -15.86
C ALA A 154 -10.71 -31.42 -16.81
N ARG A 155 -11.60 -30.46 -16.51
CA ARG A 155 -11.76 -29.19 -17.24
C ARG A 155 -10.78 -28.09 -16.80
N GLY A 156 -9.86 -28.40 -15.90
CA GLY A 156 -8.81 -27.48 -15.43
C GLY A 156 -9.24 -26.56 -14.29
N TYR A 157 -10.30 -26.89 -13.57
CA TYR A 157 -10.67 -26.18 -12.35
C TYR A 157 -9.92 -26.75 -11.14
N LEU A 158 -9.57 -25.89 -10.19
CA LEU A 158 -8.89 -26.26 -8.95
C LEU A 158 -9.73 -25.88 -7.73
N PRO A 159 -9.81 -26.76 -6.70
CA PRO A 159 -10.54 -26.45 -5.48
C PRO A 159 -9.81 -25.33 -4.71
N GLY A 160 -10.52 -24.25 -4.41
CA GLY A 160 -9.93 -23.06 -3.77
C GLY A 160 -10.63 -22.61 -2.49
N GLN A 161 -11.83 -23.11 -2.19
CA GLN A 161 -12.56 -22.64 -1.03
C GLN A 161 -13.67 -23.61 -0.65
N THR A 162 -13.82 -23.91 0.64
CA THR A 162 -15.05 -24.54 1.16
C THR A 162 -15.92 -23.47 1.80
N THR A 163 -17.21 -23.54 1.53
CA THR A 163 -18.21 -22.64 2.08
C THR A 163 -19.28 -23.42 2.82
N VAL A 164 -19.80 -22.83 3.89
CA VAL A 164 -20.96 -23.32 4.63
C VAL A 164 -21.93 -22.17 4.80
N ASP A 165 -23.04 -22.21 4.08
CA ASP A 165 -24.11 -21.23 4.18
C ASP A 165 -25.13 -21.72 5.23
N LYS A 166 -25.29 -20.94 6.30
CA LYS A 166 -26.29 -21.18 7.33
C LYS A 166 -27.27 -20.02 7.34
N ARG A 167 -28.56 -20.33 7.21
CA ARG A 167 -29.64 -19.33 7.25
C ARG A 167 -30.61 -19.66 8.35
N PHE A 168 -31.02 -18.66 9.13
CA PHE A 168 -31.91 -18.79 10.27
C PHE A 168 -33.00 -17.75 10.18
N THR A 169 -34.27 -18.14 10.15
CA THR A 169 -35.36 -17.17 10.23
C THR A 169 -35.55 -16.71 11.67
N ARG A 170 -36.07 -15.50 11.86
CA ARG A 170 -36.75 -15.18 13.12
C ARG A 170 -38.08 -15.92 13.19
N ASP A 171 -38.71 -15.82 14.35
CA ASP A 171 -40.06 -16.30 14.56
C ASP A 171 -41.05 -15.65 13.57
N PHE A 172 -41.80 -16.44 12.81
CA PHE A 172 -42.89 -15.98 11.94
C PHE A 172 -44.08 -16.97 11.92
N SER A 173 -45.27 -16.53 11.51
CA SER A 173 -46.51 -17.29 11.63
C SER A 173 -46.72 -18.25 10.49
N ILE A 174 -47.43 -19.33 10.80
CA ILE A 174 -48.08 -20.12 9.78
C ILE A 174 -49.58 -20.11 10.07
N GLN A 175 -50.39 -19.83 9.05
CA GLN A 175 -51.83 -20.02 9.13
C GLN A 175 -52.15 -21.50 8.88
N ASN A 176 -53.14 -22.06 9.57
CA ASN A 176 -53.56 -23.44 9.34
C ASN A 176 -54.44 -23.52 8.09
N THR A 177 -53.83 -23.39 6.92
CA THR A 177 -54.49 -23.46 5.62
C THR A 177 -53.58 -24.10 4.58
N SER A 178 -54.18 -24.92 3.72
CA SER A 178 -53.55 -25.49 2.53
C SER A 178 -53.47 -24.51 1.36
N SER A 179 -54.07 -23.31 1.49
CA SER A 179 -53.89 -22.24 0.51
C SER A 179 -52.49 -21.62 0.62
N GLU A 180 -51.95 -21.14 -0.50
CA GLU A 180 -50.67 -20.43 -0.52
C GLU A 180 -50.73 -19.16 0.33
N GLN A 181 -49.74 -19.00 1.20
CA GLN A 181 -49.59 -17.89 2.13
C GLN A 181 -48.35 -17.11 1.73
N THR A 182 -48.45 -15.78 1.68
CA THR A 182 -47.29 -14.91 1.43
C THR A 182 -46.97 -14.13 2.71
N GLN A 183 -45.72 -14.20 3.18
CA GLN A 183 -45.28 -13.45 4.36
C GLN A 183 -43.84 -12.95 4.20
N VAL A 184 -43.57 -11.78 4.76
CA VAL A 184 -42.21 -11.23 4.86
C VAL A 184 -41.55 -11.72 6.15
N VAL A 185 -40.46 -12.46 6.00
CA VAL A 185 -39.76 -13.13 7.10
C VAL A 185 -38.34 -12.57 7.24
N PRO A 186 -37.97 -12.03 8.41
CA PRO A 186 -36.59 -11.66 8.68
C PRO A 186 -35.72 -12.90 8.90
N TYR A 187 -34.50 -12.88 8.38
CA TYR A 187 -33.55 -13.97 8.48
C TYR A 187 -32.13 -13.46 8.75
N PHE A 188 -31.34 -14.28 9.44
CA PHE A 188 -29.91 -14.15 9.62
C PHE A 188 -29.20 -15.12 8.67
N ARG A 189 -28.04 -14.70 8.16
CA ARG A 189 -27.13 -15.52 7.37
C ARG A 189 -25.77 -15.54 8.05
N ILE A 190 -25.20 -16.74 8.19
CA ILE A 190 -23.83 -16.94 8.63
C ILE A 190 -23.16 -17.80 7.56
N LEU A 191 -22.44 -17.15 6.66
CA LEU A 191 -21.73 -17.80 5.57
C LEU A 191 -20.25 -17.96 5.96
N SER A 192 -19.92 -19.12 6.50
CA SER A 192 -18.54 -19.47 6.87
C SER A 192 -17.75 -19.89 5.65
N ARG A 193 -16.50 -19.44 5.54
CA ARG A 193 -15.59 -19.69 4.42
C ARG A 193 -14.23 -20.12 4.96
N ASN A 194 -13.67 -21.19 4.42
CA ASN A 194 -12.26 -21.52 4.59
C ASN A 194 -11.52 -21.31 3.26
N TYR A 195 -10.21 -21.11 3.31
CA TYR A 195 -9.36 -21.03 2.11
C TYR A 195 -8.30 -22.14 2.07
N CYS A 196 -8.38 -23.05 3.03
CA CYS A 196 -7.60 -24.27 3.12
C CYS A 196 -8.32 -25.29 4.00
N THR A 197 -8.10 -26.57 3.72
CA THR A 197 -8.65 -27.66 4.53
C THR A 197 -8.11 -27.56 5.96
N GLY A 198 -9.01 -27.55 6.96
CA GLY A 198 -8.68 -27.48 8.38
C GLY A 198 -8.33 -26.09 8.94
N CYS A 199 -8.30 -25.05 8.10
CA CYS A 199 -7.98 -23.70 8.55
C CYS A 199 -9.16 -22.99 9.22
N ASP A 200 -8.85 -22.03 10.08
CA ASP A 200 -9.85 -21.24 10.79
C ASP A 200 -10.79 -20.52 9.80
N PRO A 201 -12.11 -20.79 9.86
CA PRO A 201 -13.07 -20.18 8.95
C PRO A 201 -13.33 -18.72 9.30
N VAL A 202 -13.54 -17.92 8.25
CA VAL A 202 -14.01 -16.53 8.33
C VAL A 202 -15.47 -16.49 7.87
N ALA A 203 -16.32 -15.74 8.55
CA ALA A 203 -17.75 -15.70 8.28
C ALA A 203 -18.19 -14.34 7.75
N GLU A 204 -18.93 -14.36 6.64
CA GLU A 204 -19.77 -13.24 6.24
C GLU A 204 -21.11 -13.36 6.99
N LEU A 205 -21.52 -12.27 7.62
CA LEU A 205 -22.71 -12.19 8.46
C LEU A 205 -23.74 -11.32 7.75
N GLY A 206 -24.99 -11.76 7.77
CA GLY A 206 -26.08 -11.07 7.10
C GLY A 206 -27.32 -11.04 7.98
N TYR A 207 -28.09 -9.98 7.86
CA TYR A 207 -29.46 -9.92 8.37
C TYR A 207 -30.32 -9.17 7.36
N SER A 208 -31.42 -9.78 6.93
CA SER A 208 -32.35 -9.15 5.97
C SER A 208 -33.74 -9.74 6.09
N THR A 209 -34.64 -9.36 5.20
CA THR A 209 -36.00 -9.86 5.07
C THR A 209 -36.21 -10.49 3.70
N CYS A 210 -36.92 -11.62 3.65
CA CYS A 210 -37.32 -12.28 2.41
C CYS A 210 -38.84 -12.49 2.38
N GLU A 211 -39.42 -12.49 1.19
CA GLU A 211 -40.80 -12.87 0.95
C GLU A 211 -40.88 -14.38 0.76
N PHE A 212 -41.63 -15.05 1.63
CA PHE A 212 -41.94 -16.48 1.52
C PHE A 212 -43.34 -16.67 0.97
N LYS A 213 -43.44 -17.46 -0.09
CA LYS A 213 -44.67 -18.14 -0.48
C LYS A 213 -44.62 -19.56 0.04
N MET A 214 -45.63 -19.96 0.80
CA MET A 214 -45.61 -21.23 1.51
C MET A 214 -47.01 -21.84 1.65
N VAL A 215 -47.06 -23.16 1.69
CA VAL A 215 -48.26 -23.97 1.89
C VAL A 215 -48.05 -24.87 3.09
N TYR A 216 -49.01 -24.85 4.03
CA TYR A 216 -48.96 -25.70 5.22
C TYR A 216 -49.98 -26.83 5.12
N ASN A 217 -49.50 -28.06 5.30
CA ASN A 217 -50.34 -29.24 5.42
C ASN A 217 -50.38 -29.69 6.89
N ASP A 218 -51.52 -29.49 7.53
CA ASP A 218 -51.72 -29.83 8.95
C ASP A 218 -51.72 -31.32 9.23
N ALA A 219 -52.25 -32.14 8.31
CA ALA A 219 -52.29 -33.59 8.47
C ALA A 219 -50.88 -34.21 8.43
N ALA A 220 -50.01 -33.70 7.55
CA ALA A 220 -48.63 -34.15 7.44
C ALA A 220 -47.67 -33.39 8.37
N LYS A 221 -48.14 -32.31 9.02
CA LYS A 221 -47.31 -31.33 9.75
C LYS A 221 -46.11 -30.85 8.93
N THR A 222 -46.30 -30.69 7.63
CA THR A 222 -45.27 -30.24 6.68
C THR A 222 -45.56 -28.84 6.18
N LEU A 223 -44.57 -27.97 6.26
CA LEU A 223 -44.55 -26.68 5.58
C LEU A 223 -43.72 -26.81 4.30
N THR A 224 -44.31 -26.46 3.16
CA THR A 224 -43.61 -26.39 1.88
C THR A 224 -43.48 -24.94 1.48
N VAL A 225 -42.24 -24.45 1.35
CA VAL A 225 -41.95 -23.12 0.82
C VAL A 225 -41.90 -23.24 -0.70
N THR A 226 -42.88 -22.66 -1.41
CA THR A 226 -43.00 -22.69 -2.88
C THR A 226 -42.07 -21.68 -3.52
N SER A 227 -41.88 -20.52 -2.88
CA SER A 227 -40.93 -19.50 -3.34
C SER A 227 -40.35 -18.74 -2.16
N SER A 228 -39.07 -18.37 -2.27
CA SER A 228 -38.42 -17.44 -1.36
C SER A 228 -37.65 -16.42 -2.16
N ALA A 229 -38.06 -15.15 -2.11
CA ALA A 229 -37.44 -14.07 -2.86
C ALA A 229 -37.02 -12.92 -1.94
N PHE A 230 -36.03 -12.15 -2.36
CA PHE A 230 -35.67 -10.92 -1.67
C PHE A 230 -36.78 -9.89 -1.86
N VAL A 231 -37.11 -9.15 -0.80
CA VAL A 231 -38.06 -8.04 -0.91
C VAL A 231 -37.32 -6.85 -1.55
N PRO A 232 -37.74 -6.35 -2.72
CA PRO A 232 -37.06 -5.26 -3.39
C PRO A 232 -37.00 -4.00 -2.53
N GLY A 233 -35.78 -3.51 -2.30
CA GLY A 233 -35.47 -2.35 -1.47
C GLY A 233 -34.75 -2.67 -0.16
N SER A 234 -34.69 -3.93 0.32
CA SER A 234 -34.59 -4.24 1.78
C SER A 234 -33.27 -4.06 2.48
N THR A 235 -33.35 -3.83 3.81
CA THR A 235 -32.21 -3.76 4.72
C THR A 235 -31.47 -5.05 4.78
N TYR A 236 -30.42 -5.15 3.98
CA TYR A 236 -29.34 -6.06 4.26
C TYR A 236 -28.37 -5.43 5.27
N LYS A 237 -28.35 -5.90 6.51
CA LYS A 237 -27.23 -5.57 7.41
C LYS A 237 -26.10 -6.54 7.10
N LEU A 238 -24.95 -6.02 6.71
CA LEU A 238 -23.76 -6.82 6.44
C LEU A 238 -22.85 -6.79 7.67
N GLY A 239 -22.23 -7.92 7.99
CA GLY A 239 -21.13 -8.01 8.92
C GLY A 239 -20.08 -8.98 8.40
N SER A 240 -18.90 -8.95 9.01
CA SER A 240 -17.84 -9.91 8.70
C SER A 240 -17.08 -10.24 9.97
N THR A 241 -16.62 -11.48 10.08
CA THR A 241 -15.59 -11.81 11.07
C THR A 241 -14.21 -11.58 10.48
N VAL A 242 -13.26 -11.25 11.36
CA VAL A 242 -11.83 -11.16 11.03
C VAL A 242 -11.07 -11.95 12.07
N LEU A 243 -10.03 -12.67 11.65
CA LEU A 243 -9.18 -13.44 12.56
C LEU A 243 -8.33 -12.50 13.41
N ASN A 244 -8.33 -12.72 14.73
CA ASN A 244 -7.37 -12.08 15.62
C ASN A 244 -6.06 -12.87 15.58
N SER A 245 -5.17 -12.50 14.65
CA SER A 245 -3.86 -13.12 14.51
C SER A 245 -2.77 -12.28 15.17
N ALA A 246 -1.69 -12.94 15.60
CA ALA A 246 -0.49 -12.24 16.08
C ALA A 246 0.06 -11.26 15.03
N PHE A 247 -0.04 -11.61 13.74
CA PHE A 247 0.33 -10.73 12.64
C PHE A 247 -0.52 -9.46 12.60
N GLY A 248 -1.82 -9.54 12.87
CA GLY A 248 -2.70 -8.37 12.97
C GLY A 248 -2.32 -7.44 14.12
N GLN A 249 -1.97 -7.99 15.28
CA GLN A 249 -1.50 -7.19 16.43
C GLN A 249 -0.18 -6.48 16.15
N VAL A 250 0.80 -7.22 15.60
CA VAL A 250 2.09 -6.65 15.19
C VAL A 250 1.88 -5.55 14.15
N ALA A 251 1.00 -5.76 13.16
CA ALA A 251 0.67 -4.76 12.15
C ALA A 251 0.19 -3.44 12.80
N ILE A 252 -0.73 -3.50 13.76
CA ILE A 252 -1.25 -2.31 14.45
C ILE A 252 -0.13 -1.58 15.20
N VAL A 253 0.67 -2.29 15.98
CA VAL A 253 1.77 -1.69 16.75
C VAL A 253 2.80 -1.05 15.81
N THR A 254 3.18 -1.73 14.73
CA THR A 254 4.11 -1.18 13.74
C THR A 254 3.53 0.07 13.05
N LYS A 255 2.24 0.10 12.71
CA LYS A 255 1.58 1.32 12.16
C LYS A 255 1.68 2.49 13.12
N LEU A 256 1.38 2.28 14.41
CA LEU A 256 1.44 3.33 15.42
C LEU A 256 2.86 3.87 15.59
N ILE A 257 3.86 3.00 15.63
CA ILE A 257 5.29 3.41 15.69
C ILE A 257 5.66 4.22 14.46
N ALA A 258 5.26 3.77 13.25
CA ALA A 258 5.52 4.50 12.02
C ALA A 258 4.90 5.91 12.04
N ILE A 259 3.64 6.04 12.45
CA ILE A 259 2.94 7.32 12.55
C ILE A 259 3.62 8.25 13.56
N LEU A 260 3.96 7.76 14.75
CA LEU A 260 4.69 8.52 15.76
C LEU A 260 6.04 9.02 15.23
N PHE A 261 6.77 8.15 14.53
CA PHE A 261 8.04 8.50 13.92
C PHE A 261 7.89 9.57 12.82
N ALA A 262 6.85 9.48 11.97
CA ALA A 262 6.55 10.49 10.98
C ALA A 262 6.24 11.85 11.60
N ILE A 263 5.41 11.88 12.64
CA ILE A 263 5.05 13.12 13.33
C ILE A 263 6.28 13.72 14.01
N ALA A 264 7.00 12.93 14.81
CA ALA A 264 8.18 13.42 15.53
C ALA A 264 9.28 13.91 14.59
N GLY A 265 9.61 13.13 13.56
CA GLY A 265 10.60 13.50 12.56
C GLY A 265 10.21 14.75 11.76
N TYR A 266 8.93 14.88 11.38
CA TYR A 266 8.47 16.08 10.70
C TYR A 266 8.52 17.33 11.61
N LEU A 267 8.07 17.21 12.86
CA LEU A 267 8.14 18.32 13.83
C LEU A 267 9.60 18.74 14.10
N ALA A 268 10.53 17.79 14.14
CA ALA A 268 11.96 18.08 14.21
C ALA A 268 12.43 18.87 12.97
N GLY A 269 11.99 18.46 11.77
CA GLY A 269 12.31 19.14 10.51
C GLY A 269 11.69 20.53 10.33
N ARG A 270 10.67 20.92 11.11
CA ARG A 270 10.11 22.28 11.12
C ARG A 270 11.06 23.31 11.73
N ARG A 271 12.01 22.87 12.55
CA ARG A 271 13.11 23.71 13.05
C ARG A 271 14.34 23.53 12.17
N THR A 272 15.17 24.55 12.11
CA THR A 272 16.41 24.51 11.33
C THR A 272 17.39 23.59 12.02
N ILE A 273 17.80 22.53 11.35
CA ILE A 273 18.73 21.53 11.92
C ILE A 273 20.16 22.02 11.73
N GLN A 274 21.03 21.76 12.69
CA GLN A 274 22.46 22.10 12.60
C GLN A 274 23.14 21.27 11.52
N TRP A 275 24.09 21.87 10.80
CA TRP A 275 24.85 21.15 9.78
C TRP A 275 25.64 20.03 10.42
N LEU A 276 25.42 18.80 9.94
CA LEU A 276 26.03 17.62 10.52
C LEU A 276 27.41 17.42 9.89
N GLU A 277 28.44 17.43 10.73
CA GLU A 277 29.79 17.01 10.36
C GLU A 277 30.08 15.72 11.12
N VAL A 278 30.40 14.68 10.38
CA VAL A 278 30.79 13.39 10.96
C VAL A 278 32.30 13.41 11.05
N ASP A 279 32.80 13.47 12.29
CA ASP A 279 34.23 13.40 12.55
C ASP A 279 34.72 11.96 12.31
N PRO A 280 35.57 11.71 11.30
CA PRO A 280 36.08 10.37 11.02
C PRO A 280 36.93 9.82 12.17
N ALA A 281 37.43 10.67 13.08
CA ALA A 281 38.15 10.24 14.28
C ALA A 281 37.22 9.75 15.42
N LYS A 282 35.91 10.01 15.35
CA LYS A 282 34.92 9.64 16.38
C LYS A 282 33.67 9.03 15.74
N PRO A 283 33.67 7.73 15.42
CA PRO A 283 32.51 7.08 14.82
C PRO A 283 31.31 7.09 15.77
N ASP A 284 30.16 7.55 15.27
CA ASP A 284 28.92 7.59 16.05
C ASP A 284 28.37 6.20 16.35
N SER A 285 27.91 6.00 17.59
CA SER A 285 27.18 4.80 17.99
C SER A 285 25.83 4.69 17.24
N MET A 286 25.31 3.46 17.09
CA MET A 286 24.00 3.23 16.47
C MET A 286 22.87 3.94 17.21
N LEU A 287 22.94 4.00 18.55
CA LEU A 287 21.97 4.73 19.37
C LEU A 287 22.00 6.23 19.08
N THR A 288 23.20 6.81 18.92
CA THR A 288 23.35 8.23 18.56
C THR A 288 22.76 8.52 17.18
N LYS A 289 22.91 7.61 16.22
CA LYS A 289 22.30 7.74 14.88
C LYS A 289 20.78 7.73 14.95
N VAL A 290 20.19 6.77 15.66
CA VAL A 290 18.72 6.69 15.87
C VAL A 290 18.19 7.93 16.59
N LEU A 291 18.88 8.36 17.65
CA LEU A 291 18.49 9.55 18.41
C LEU A 291 18.52 10.81 17.53
N ARG A 292 19.52 10.96 16.66
CA ARG A 292 19.59 12.11 15.72
C ARG A 292 18.51 12.09 14.65
N THR A 293 17.98 10.92 14.31
CA THR A 293 16.85 10.81 13.38
C THR A 293 15.56 11.36 13.98
N VAL A 294 15.35 11.27 15.29
CA VAL A 294 14.11 11.75 15.94
C VAL A 294 14.31 13.10 16.64
N ILE A 295 15.48 13.32 17.23
CA ILE A 295 15.84 14.49 18.04
C ILE A 295 17.20 15.04 17.54
N PRO A 296 17.22 15.70 16.36
CA PRO A 296 18.42 16.37 15.88
C PRO A 296 18.73 17.62 16.71
N LYS A 297 19.99 18.06 16.69
CA LYS A 297 20.36 19.39 17.20
C LYS A 297 19.79 20.46 16.28
N TYR A 298 19.07 21.43 16.82
CA TYR A 298 18.39 22.45 16.03
C TYR A 298 18.70 23.87 16.52
N PHE A 299 18.59 24.83 15.60
CA PHE A 299 18.45 26.24 15.91
C PHE A 299 16.96 26.61 16.01
N PRO A 300 16.59 27.59 16.86
CA PRO A 300 15.20 28.01 17.07
C PRO A 300 14.65 28.87 15.91
N TYR A 301 14.95 28.50 14.67
CA TYR A 301 14.46 29.16 13.46
C TYR A 301 13.60 28.18 12.64
N GLN A 302 12.52 28.67 12.05
CA GLN A 302 11.66 27.86 11.18
C GLN A 302 12.38 27.45 9.89
N SER A 303 12.15 26.21 9.45
CA SER A 303 12.62 25.65 8.18
C SER A 303 11.44 25.11 7.37
N ASP A 304 11.32 25.56 6.12
CA ASP A 304 10.30 25.11 5.16
C ASP A 304 10.94 24.21 4.08
N ALA A 305 11.83 23.31 4.51
CA ALA A 305 12.56 22.44 3.59
C ALA A 305 11.70 21.34 2.96
N LEU A 306 10.79 20.75 3.73
CA LEU A 306 9.94 19.64 3.35
C LEU A 306 8.51 19.87 3.88
N SER A 307 7.51 19.55 3.07
CA SER A 307 6.14 19.40 3.54
C SER A 307 5.93 18.00 4.14
N TYR A 308 4.85 17.81 4.90
CA TYR A 308 4.60 16.57 5.66
C TYR A 308 4.46 15.34 4.76
N ASP A 309 3.70 15.46 3.68
CA ASP A 309 3.53 14.45 2.64
C ASP A 309 4.87 14.04 2.03
N MET A 310 5.72 15.00 1.66
CA MET A 310 7.05 14.74 1.09
C MET A 310 7.96 14.02 2.08
N PHE A 311 7.89 14.39 3.37
CA PHE A 311 8.65 13.73 4.43
C PHE A 311 8.26 12.25 4.54
N MET A 312 6.96 11.94 4.61
CA MET A 312 6.46 10.57 4.74
C MET A 312 6.81 9.71 3.53
N TYR A 313 6.55 10.20 2.32
CA TYR A 313 6.76 9.42 1.10
C TYR A 313 8.23 9.20 0.77
N ASN A 314 9.10 10.15 1.11
CA ASN A 314 10.53 9.97 0.90
C ASN A 314 11.21 9.21 2.05
N SER A 315 10.73 9.24 3.29
CA SER A 315 11.43 8.56 4.39
C SER A 315 11.44 7.04 4.23
N ASP A 316 12.62 6.43 4.17
CA ASP A 316 12.79 4.98 4.06
C ASP A 316 12.20 4.25 5.28
N ILE A 317 12.48 4.76 6.47
CA ILE A 317 11.99 4.17 7.73
C ILE A 317 10.46 4.14 7.75
N PHE A 318 9.82 5.25 7.41
CA PHE A 318 8.37 5.33 7.41
C PHE A 318 7.75 4.39 6.36
N VAL A 319 8.21 4.47 5.10
CA VAL A 319 7.67 3.64 4.02
C VAL A 319 7.87 2.15 4.31
N LEU A 320 9.04 1.74 4.81
CA LEU A 320 9.31 0.34 5.13
C LEU A 320 8.43 -0.18 6.28
N LEU A 321 8.34 0.56 7.39
CA LEU A 321 7.52 0.14 8.54
C LEU A 321 6.04 0.09 8.17
N TYR A 322 5.55 1.10 7.46
CA TYR A 322 4.14 1.17 7.09
C TYR A 322 3.78 0.10 6.05
N THR A 323 4.62 -0.12 5.03
CA THR A 323 4.41 -1.21 4.06
C THR A 323 4.47 -2.58 4.73
N PHE A 324 5.42 -2.81 5.64
CA PHE A 324 5.50 -4.06 6.39
C PHE A 324 4.20 -4.31 7.17
N ALA A 325 3.68 -3.29 7.86
CA ALA A 325 2.43 -3.42 8.58
C ALA A 325 1.22 -3.67 7.66
N VAL A 326 1.18 -3.04 6.49
CA VAL A 326 0.15 -3.29 5.47
C VAL A 326 0.22 -4.74 4.97
N LEU A 327 1.40 -5.28 4.71
CA LEU A 327 1.57 -6.66 4.23
C LEU A 327 1.07 -7.69 5.26
N LEU A 328 1.34 -7.45 6.55
CA LEU A 328 0.86 -8.32 7.64
C LEU A 328 -0.67 -8.34 7.78
N ASP A 329 -1.35 -7.24 7.45
CA ASP A 329 -2.82 -7.11 7.55
C ASP A 329 -3.53 -7.17 6.19
N LEU A 330 -2.80 -7.52 5.12
CA LEU A 330 -3.32 -7.49 3.76
C LEU A 330 -4.46 -8.49 3.59
N GLN A 331 -4.34 -9.70 4.14
CA GLN A 331 -5.38 -10.72 4.02
C GLN A 331 -6.73 -10.26 4.59
N ASN A 332 -6.73 -9.73 5.81
CA ASN A 332 -7.94 -9.27 6.49
C ASN A 332 -8.58 -8.09 5.76
N SER A 333 -7.76 -7.10 5.39
CA SER A 333 -8.24 -5.90 4.69
C SER A 333 -8.83 -6.20 3.31
N MET A 334 -8.22 -7.13 2.55
CA MET A 334 -8.72 -7.52 1.24
C MET A 334 -10.02 -8.33 1.33
N GLN A 335 -10.15 -9.21 2.33
CA GLN A 335 -11.39 -9.95 2.59
C GLN A 335 -12.54 -9.01 2.93
N HIS A 336 -12.30 -8.05 3.83
CA HIS A 336 -13.29 -7.08 4.24
C HIS A 336 -13.69 -6.16 3.07
N THR A 337 -12.71 -5.54 2.40
CA THR A 337 -12.96 -4.62 1.27
C THR A 337 -13.74 -5.31 0.15
N ARG A 338 -13.41 -6.56 -0.19
CA ARG A 338 -14.15 -7.31 -1.22
C ARG A 338 -15.62 -7.51 -0.83
N ASN A 339 -15.87 -7.97 0.41
CA ASN A 339 -17.23 -8.25 0.85
C ASN A 339 -18.06 -6.96 0.86
N VAL A 340 -17.52 -5.87 1.38
CA VAL A 340 -18.19 -4.57 1.40
C VAL A 340 -18.41 -4.04 -0.02
N ASN A 341 -17.42 -4.16 -0.91
CA ASN A 341 -17.50 -3.67 -2.28
C ASN A 341 -18.61 -4.35 -3.08
N PHE A 342 -18.81 -5.66 -2.89
CA PHE A 342 -19.87 -6.40 -3.57
C PHE A 342 -21.26 -5.79 -3.30
N TYR A 343 -21.56 -5.45 -2.04
CA TYR A 343 -22.85 -4.84 -1.68
C TYR A 343 -22.89 -3.34 -1.99
N ASN A 344 -21.79 -2.61 -1.78
CA ASN A 344 -21.72 -1.17 -2.04
C ASN A 344 -21.79 -0.85 -3.55
N ALA A 345 -21.34 -1.74 -4.44
CA ALA A 345 -21.52 -1.58 -5.88
C ALA A 345 -23.00 -1.65 -6.30
N LEU A 346 -23.83 -2.40 -5.56
CA LEU A 346 -25.27 -2.51 -5.79
C LEU A 346 -26.04 -1.35 -5.15
N ALA A 347 -25.64 -0.91 -3.95
CA ALA A 347 -26.26 0.18 -3.20
C ALA A 347 -25.19 1.13 -2.61
N PRO A 348 -24.71 2.12 -3.38
CA PRO A 348 -23.57 2.95 -2.99
C PRO A 348 -23.85 3.81 -1.76
N ARG A 349 -22.96 3.71 -0.77
CA ARG A 349 -22.94 4.56 0.43
C ARG A 349 -21.65 5.34 0.51
N PHE A 350 -21.78 6.65 0.69
CA PHE A 350 -20.64 7.56 0.67
C PHE A 350 -19.59 7.23 1.74
N LEU A 351 -20.00 7.09 3.01
CA LEU A 351 -19.07 6.82 4.12
C LEU A 351 -18.35 5.47 3.97
N VAL A 352 -19.09 4.43 3.58
CA VAL A 352 -18.55 3.09 3.32
C VAL A 352 -17.57 3.11 2.14
N SER A 353 -17.85 3.93 1.12
CA SER A 353 -16.96 4.11 -0.03
C SER A 353 -15.64 4.80 0.36
N ILE A 354 -15.68 5.77 1.27
CA ILE A 354 -14.46 6.40 1.81
C ILE A 354 -13.65 5.40 2.63
N GLU A 355 -14.30 4.57 3.45
CA GLU A 355 -13.64 3.53 4.23
C GLU A 355 -12.92 2.52 3.33
N MET A 356 -13.59 2.04 2.28
CA MET A 356 -12.98 1.18 1.28
C MET A 356 -11.83 1.87 0.54
N PHE A 357 -11.98 3.14 0.18
CA PHE A 357 -10.91 3.91 -0.44
C PHE A 357 -9.69 4.02 0.48
N SER A 358 -9.91 4.23 1.78
CA SER A 358 -8.85 4.24 2.80
C SER A 358 -8.12 2.89 2.88
N LEU A 359 -8.85 1.78 2.83
CA LEU A 359 -8.25 0.43 2.81
C LEU A 359 -7.46 0.17 1.52
N SER A 360 -7.98 0.57 0.37
CA SER A 360 -7.27 0.43 -0.92
C SER A 360 -6.02 1.31 -1.00
N LEU A 361 -6.03 2.51 -0.39
CA LEU A 361 -4.89 3.41 -0.33
C LEU A 361 -3.69 2.80 0.40
N ARG A 362 -3.88 1.78 1.24
CA ARG A 362 -2.77 1.03 1.86
C ARG A 362 -1.77 0.50 0.83
N LEU A 363 -2.24 0.10 -0.35
CA LEU A 363 -1.40 -0.43 -1.42
C LEU A 363 -0.47 0.63 -2.03
N LEU A 364 -0.75 1.92 -1.80
CA LEU A 364 0.13 3.02 -2.21
C LEU A 364 1.50 2.86 -1.58
N TRP A 365 1.58 2.46 -0.31
CA TRP A 365 2.84 2.24 0.40
C TRP A 365 3.63 1.08 -0.20
N GLY A 366 2.93 0.04 -0.68
CA GLY A 366 3.52 -1.02 -1.48
C GLY A 366 4.16 -0.47 -2.76
N ASN A 367 3.47 0.40 -3.48
CA ASN A 367 4.00 1.08 -4.67
C ASN A 367 5.27 1.90 -4.37
N LEU A 368 5.27 2.66 -3.27
CA LEU A 368 6.44 3.43 -2.83
C LEU A 368 7.63 2.52 -2.46
N ALA A 369 7.36 1.42 -1.76
CA ALA A 369 8.39 0.45 -1.38
C ALA A 369 8.98 -0.25 -2.62
N ILE A 370 8.17 -0.60 -3.62
CA ILE A 370 8.64 -1.18 -4.88
C ILE A 370 9.62 -0.23 -5.58
N LEU A 371 9.32 1.07 -5.66
CA LEU A 371 10.22 2.04 -6.28
C LEU A 371 11.53 2.19 -5.52
N LYS A 372 11.47 2.28 -4.19
CA LYS A 372 12.68 2.37 -3.35
C LYS A 372 13.55 1.11 -3.46
N LEU A 373 12.92 -0.07 -3.47
CA LEU A 373 13.58 -1.35 -3.68
C LEU A 373 14.22 -1.39 -5.08
N ALA A 374 13.54 -0.92 -6.12
CA ALA A 374 14.07 -0.85 -7.48
C ALA A 374 15.32 0.02 -7.56
N LYS A 375 15.33 1.20 -6.90
CA LYS A 375 16.53 2.04 -6.80
C LYS A 375 17.67 1.34 -6.05
N LEU A 376 17.37 0.69 -4.94
CA LEU A 376 18.36 -0.03 -4.15
C LEU A 376 18.99 -1.18 -4.96
N LEU A 377 18.16 -2.03 -5.59
CA LEU A 377 18.60 -3.13 -6.44
C LEU A 377 19.41 -2.62 -7.63
N TRP A 378 18.98 -1.53 -8.27
CA TRP A 378 19.71 -0.94 -9.37
C TRP A 378 21.08 -0.40 -8.94
N ASN A 379 21.20 0.16 -7.73
CA ASN A 379 22.49 0.57 -7.18
C ASN A 379 23.41 -0.63 -6.91
N LEU A 380 22.86 -1.74 -6.40
CA LEU A 380 23.63 -2.95 -6.11
C LEU A 380 24.25 -3.60 -7.36
N LEU A 381 23.69 -3.36 -8.55
CA LEU A 381 24.31 -3.80 -9.81
C LEU A 381 25.64 -3.08 -10.12
N GLY A 382 25.95 -1.96 -9.44
CA GLY A 382 27.25 -1.30 -9.53
C GLY A 382 27.59 -0.68 -10.88
N ILE A 383 26.60 -0.52 -11.77
CA ILE A 383 26.81 -0.08 -13.16
C ILE A 383 27.23 1.40 -13.25
N ALA A 384 26.83 2.23 -12.28
CA ALA A 384 27.16 3.65 -12.25
C ALA A 384 28.48 3.90 -11.49
N SER A 385 29.43 4.59 -12.14
CA SER A 385 30.70 4.98 -11.52
C SER A 385 30.68 6.39 -10.90
N TYR A 386 29.70 7.22 -11.27
CA TYR A 386 29.55 8.57 -10.73
C TYR A 386 28.07 9.00 -10.68
N ASN A 387 27.80 9.99 -9.84
CA ASN A 387 26.47 10.53 -9.62
C ASN A 387 25.90 11.21 -10.88
N GLY A 388 24.74 10.74 -11.36
CA GLY A 388 24.05 11.22 -12.56
C GLY A 388 24.36 10.46 -13.87
N GLN A 389 25.17 9.39 -13.82
CA GLN A 389 25.50 8.57 -15.00
C GLN A 389 24.33 7.67 -15.45
N SER A 390 23.62 7.06 -14.49
CA SER A 390 22.58 6.08 -14.79
C SER A 390 21.27 6.77 -15.19
N THR A 391 20.84 6.58 -16.43
CA THR A 391 19.54 7.11 -16.91
C THR A 391 18.36 6.43 -16.23
N THR A 392 18.46 5.11 -16.03
CA THR A 392 17.48 4.23 -15.38
C THR A 392 17.24 4.57 -13.91
N MET A 393 18.27 4.91 -13.14
CA MET A 393 18.10 5.37 -11.75
C MET A 393 17.21 6.62 -11.67
N GLY A 394 17.31 7.50 -12.67
CA GLY A 394 16.47 8.69 -12.76
C GLY A 394 15.00 8.37 -13.02
N PHE A 395 14.72 7.26 -13.71
CA PHE A 395 13.37 6.84 -14.06
C PHE A 395 12.51 6.48 -12.83
N PHE A 396 13.12 5.93 -11.77
CA PHE A 396 12.41 5.55 -10.55
C PHE A 396 12.06 6.73 -9.61
N ASN A 397 11.76 7.91 -10.17
CA ASN A 397 11.39 9.10 -9.42
C ASN A 397 10.20 9.81 -10.07
N PHE A 398 9.34 10.38 -9.23
CA PHE A 398 8.27 11.29 -9.59
C PHE A 398 8.72 12.74 -9.47
N SER A 399 8.28 13.58 -10.40
CA SER A 399 8.50 15.03 -10.40
C SER A 399 7.71 15.71 -9.28
N SER A 400 6.47 15.26 -9.03
CA SER A 400 5.55 15.83 -8.05
C SER A 400 4.64 14.76 -7.43
N VAL A 401 4.10 15.08 -6.25
CA VAL A 401 3.14 14.27 -5.51
C VAL A 401 1.84 14.03 -6.30
N THR A 402 1.50 14.88 -7.27
CA THR A 402 0.29 14.72 -8.08
C THR A 402 0.27 13.41 -8.87
N TYR A 403 1.41 12.98 -9.41
CA TYR A 403 1.51 11.70 -10.12
C TYR A 403 1.36 10.52 -9.16
N LEU A 404 1.83 10.67 -7.92
CA LEU A 404 1.61 9.66 -6.89
C LEU A 404 0.10 9.52 -6.57
N TYR A 405 -0.63 10.62 -6.45
CA TYR A 405 -2.08 10.60 -6.26
C TYR A 405 -2.84 10.03 -7.45
N LEU A 406 -2.38 10.30 -8.68
CA LEU A 406 -2.92 9.67 -9.88
C LEU A 406 -2.78 8.14 -9.82
N SER A 407 -1.64 7.63 -9.35
CA SER A 407 -1.43 6.19 -9.16
C SER A 407 -2.38 5.59 -8.12
N ALA A 408 -2.75 6.34 -7.08
CA ALA A 408 -3.66 5.88 -6.04
C ALA A 408 -5.09 5.61 -6.54
N ILE A 409 -5.56 6.35 -7.54
CA ILE A 409 -6.91 6.16 -8.12
C ILE A 409 -7.07 4.75 -8.70
N LEU A 410 -6.03 4.24 -9.37
CA LEU A 410 -6.05 2.89 -9.95
C LEU A 410 -6.06 1.78 -8.90
N LEU A 411 -5.58 2.06 -7.68
CA LEU A 411 -5.58 1.09 -6.57
C LEU A 411 -6.98 0.79 -6.03
N PHE A 412 -7.96 1.68 -6.27
CA PHE A 412 -9.35 1.45 -5.90
C PHE A 412 -9.98 0.26 -6.65
N TYR A 413 -9.46 -0.10 -7.82
CA TYR A 413 -9.99 -1.19 -8.63
C TYR A 413 -9.44 -2.58 -8.26
N VAL A 414 -8.57 -2.67 -7.24
CA VAL A 414 -7.99 -3.96 -6.80
C VAL A 414 -9.06 -4.97 -6.34
N PRO A 415 -10.14 -4.59 -5.61
CA PRO A 415 -11.22 -5.53 -5.30
C PRO A 415 -11.94 -6.04 -6.56
N ALA A 416 -12.16 -5.18 -7.56
CA ALA A 416 -12.76 -5.59 -8.83
C ALA A 416 -11.84 -6.54 -9.61
N LEU A 417 -10.52 -6.32 -9.54
CA LEU A 417 -9.52 -7.22 -10.11
C LEU A 417 -9.58 -8.63 -9.48
N ILE A 418 -9.83 -8.74 -8.17
CA ILE A 418 -10.01 -10.02 -7.49
C ILE A 418 -11.24 -10.77 -8.00
N GLU A 419 -12.35 -10.07 -8.19
CA GLU A 419 -13.56 -10.68 -8.74
C GLU A 419 -13.35 -11.09 -10.20
N TYR A 420 -12.68 -10.26 -11.00
CA TYR A 420 -12.36 -10.60 -12.38
C TYR A 420 -11.49 -11.87 -12.49
N ASN A 421 -10.43 -11.97 -11.68
CA ASN A 421 -9.56 -13.15 -11.65
C ASN A 421 -10.28 -14.42 -11.18
N ASN A 422 -11.37 -14.29 -10.43
CA ASN A 422 -12.13 -15.40 -9.87
C ASN A 422 -13.51 -15.54 -10.52
N SER A 423 -13.72 -14.92 -11.69
CA SER A 423 -15.02 -14.85 -12.36
C SER A 423 -15.46 -16.21 -12.90
N VAL A 424 -14.51 -17.06 -13.30
CA VAL A 424 -14.77 -18.43 -13.73
C VAL A 424 -14.67 -19.37 -12.53
N SER A 425 -15.80 -19.53 -11.84
CA SER A 425 -15.94 -20.39 -10.67
C SER A 425 -17.21 -21.22 -10.70
N VAL A 426 -17.14 -22.44 -10.14
CA VAL A 426 -18.30 -23.32 -9.96
C VAL A 426 -18.34 -23.87 -8.53
N ASP A 427 -19.52 -23.94 -7.94
CA ASP A 427 -19.74 -24.50 -6.62
C ASP A 427 -20.27 -25.93 -6.74
N ILE A 428 -19.58 -26.89 -6.13
CA ILE A 428 -20.01 -28.28 -6.05
C ILE A 428 -20.53 -28.56 -4.65
N TYR A 429 -21.81 -28.89 -4.55
CA TYR A 429 -22.52 -29.10 -3.29
C TYR A 429 -22.37 -30.52 -2.77
N ASN A 430 -22.31 -30.67 -1.44
CA ASN A 430 -22.29 -31.98 -0.79
C ASN A 430 -23.52 -32.86 -1.11
N ALA A 431 -24.63 -32.22 -1.52
CA ALA A 431 -25.84 -32.92 -1.94
C ALA A 431 -25.69 -33.69 -3.27
N ILE A 432 -24.72 -33.32 -4.12
CA ILE A 432 -24.47 -33.94 -5.42
C ILE A 432 -23.41 -35.03 -5.28
N GLU A 433 -22.32 -34.71 -4.59
CA GLU A 433 -21.19 -35.61 -4.34
C GLU A 433 -20.63 -35.32 -2.94
N PRO A 434 -20.22 -36.35 -2.16
CA PRO A 434 -19.56 -36.12 -0.90
C PRO A 434 -18.28 -35.29 -1.11
N ILE A 435 -18.24 -34.09 -0.52
CA ILE A 435 -17.09 -33.19 -0.67
C ILE A 435 -15.93 -33.54 0.29
N ASP A 436 -16.14 -34.52 1.16
CA ASP A 436 -15.13 -35.04 2.07
C ASP A 436 -14.02 -35.78 1.29
N GLY A 437 -12.77 -35.38 1.51
CA GLY A 437 -11.60 -35.89 0.78
C GLY A 437 -11.07 -34.95 -0.30
N ILE A 438 -11.81 -33.89 -0.65
CA ILE A 438 -11.34 -32.84 -1.55
C ILE A 438 -10.41 -31.89 -0.77
N GLY A 439 -9.12 -31.91 -1.11
CA GLY A 439 -8.12 -31.03 -0.52
C GLY A 439 -8.17 -29.62 -1.08
N VAL A 440 -8.42 -28.62 -0.23
CA VAL A 440 -8.32 -27.19 -0.57
C VAL A 440 -6.95 -26.68 -0.14
N ASN A 441 -6.16 -26.23 -1.10
CA ASN A 441 -4.83 -25.67 -0.87
C ASN A 441 -4.89 -24.14 -0.84
N VAL A 442 -4.16 -23.53 0.11
CA VAL A 442 -4.08 -22.06 0.27
C VAL A 442 -3.69 -21.38 -1.04
N ILE A 443 -2.75 -21.96 -1.80
CA ILE A 443 -2.22 -21.42 -3.06
C ILE A 443 -3.32 -21.28 -4.12
N ASN A 444 -4.24 -22.24 -4.18
CA ASN A 444 -5.38 -22.21 -5.10
C ASN A 444 -6.55 -21.39 -4.54
N GLY A 445 -6.42 -20.92 -3.30
CA GLY A 445 -7.43 -20.18 -2.60
C GLY A 445 -7.72 -18.82 -3.23
N LYS A 446 -8.95 -18.35 -3.01
CA LYS A 446 -9.52 -17.15 -3.65
C LYS A 446 -8.60 -15.92 -3.64
N TYR A 447 -7.79 -15.72 -2.60
CA TYR A 447 -6.91 -14.55 -2.46
C TYR A 447 -5.46 -14.82 -2.89
N LEU A 448 -4.87 -15.95 -2.51
CA LEU A 448 -3.44 -16.20 -2.77
C LEU A 448 -3.18 -16.43 -4.26
N ARG A 449 -4.13 -17.05 -4.99
CA ARG A 449 -4.02 -17.21 -6.44
C ARG A 449 -4.01 -15.87 -7.20
N VAL A 450 -4.61 -14.82 -6.62
CA VAL A 450 -4.69 -13.48 -7.23
C VAL A 450 -3.46 -12.63 -6.89
N ALA A 451 -2.76 -12.93 -5.78
CA ALA A 451 -1.63 -12.15 -5.27
C ALA A 451 -0.56 -11.79 -6.33
N PRO A 452 -0.05 -12.70 -7.18
CA PRO A 452 0.94 -12.33 -8.20
C PRO A 452 0.39 -11.33 -9.23
N TYR A 453 -0.90 -11.40 -9.56
CA TYR A 453 -1.55 -10.48 -10.50
C TYR A 453 -1.80 -9.11 -9.87
N VAL A 454 -2.06 -9.05 -8.55
CA VAL A 454 -2.09 -7.78 -7.82
C VAL A 454 -0.71 -7.13 -7.86
N VAL A 455 0.36 -7.87 -7.59
CA VAL A 455 1.74 -7.35 -7.69
C VAL A 455 2.05 -6.87 -9.11
N PHE A 456 1.65 -7.64 -10.13
CA PHE A 456 1.79 -7.23 -11.52
C PHE A 456 1.03 -5.92 -11.81
N ALA A 457 -0.21 -5.79 -11.36
CA ALA A 457 -1.02 -4.59 -11.53
C ALA A 457 -0.40 -3.37 -10.81
N LEU A 458 0.17 -3.56 -9.62
CA LEU A 458 0.90 -2.52 -8.88
C LEU A 458 2.12 -2.02 -9.67
N VAL A 459 2.94 -2.94 -10.19
CA VAL A 459 4.12 -2.61 -11.02
C VAL A 459 3.70 -1.93 -12.31
N LEU A 460 2.67 -2.44 -13.00
CA LEU A 460 2.17 -1.84 -14.24
C LEU A 460 1.63 -0.42 -14.01
N ASN A 461 0.84 -0.22 -12.94
CA ASN A 461 0.36 1.10 -12.52
C ASN A 461 1.53 2.08 -12.33
N LEU A 462 2.56 1.67 -11.58
CA LEU A 462 3.77 2.49 -11.38
C LEU A 462 4.46 2.84 -12.69
N LEU A 463 4.71 1.85 -13.56
CA LEU A 463 5.40 2.07 -14.83
C LEU A 463 4.62 3.04 -15.73
N VAL A 464 3.30 2.88 -15.86
CA VAL A 464 2.47 3.77 -16.68
C VAL A 464 2.51 5.20 -16.16
N VAL A 465 2.35 5.40 -14.85
CA VAL A 465 2.32 6.74 -14.26
C VAL A 465 3.70 7.41 -14.30
N ILE A 466 4.79 6.65 -14.13
CA ILE A 466 6.15 7.15 -14.28
C ILE A 466 6.45 7.51 -15.73
N LEU A 467 6.06 6.68 -16.70
CA LEU A 467 6.22 7.00 -18.12
C LEU A 467 5.47 8.28 -18.50
N LEU A 468 4.24 8.44 -17.99
CA LEU A 468 3.46 9.66 -18.17
C LEU A 468 4.20 10.88 -17.60
N ASP A 469 4.71 10.78 -16.37
CA ASP A 469 5.44 11.87 -15.70
C ASP A 469 6.73 12.24 -16.44
N HIS A 470 7.58 11.25 -16.76
CA HIS A 470 8.83 11.48 -17.49
C HIS A 470 8.60 11.98 -18.92
N GLY A 471 7.50 11.57 -19.55
CA GLY A 471 7.08 12.05 -20.86
C GLY A 471 6.68 13.53 -20.84
N ILE A 472 5.77 13.91 -19.93
CA ILE A 472 5.29 15.30 -19.80
C ILE A 472 6.39 16.22 -19.28
N ASN A 473 7.16 15.77 -18.28
CA ASN A 473 8.17 16.56 -17.59
C ASN A 473 9.60 16.28 -18.07
N TYR A 474 9.80 15.82 -19.30
CA TYR A 474 11.12 15.45 -19.82
C TYR A 474 12.17 16.57 -19.70
N LYS A 475 11.78 17.82 -20.03
CA LYS A 475 12.68 18.99 -19.92
C LYS A 475 13.12 19.25 -18.47
N TYR A 476 12.21 19.06 -17.52
CA TYR A 476 12.48 19.20 -16.09
C TYR A 476 13.49 18.15 -15.63
N PHE A 477 13.31 16.87 -15.97
CA PHE A 477 14.27 15.82 -15.63
C PHE A 477 15.65 16.03 -16.28
N LYS A 478 15.70 16.53 -17.53
CA LYS A 478 16.97 16.90 -18.19
C LYS A 478 17.70 18.03 -17.44
N MET A 479 16.96 18.98 -16.88
CA MET A 479 17.51 20.07 -16.06
C MET A 479 18.02 19.54 -14.70
N LEU A 480 17.25 18.69 -14.01
CA LEU A 480 17.64 18.12 -12.72
C LEU A 480 18.98 17.37 -12.78
N ARG A 481 19.29 16.69 -13.88
CA ARG A 481 20.57 15.99 -14.08
C ARG A 481 21.80 16.90 -14.02
N LYS A 482 21.63 18.20 -14.26
CA LYS A 482 22.74 19.16 -14.34
C LYS A 482 23.12 19.75 -12.99
N ASN A 483 22.24 19.66 -11.99
CA ASN A 483 22.45 20.26 -10.68
C ASN A 483 22.93 19.23 -9.63
N SER A 484 23.91 19.55 -8.77
CA SER A 484 24.46 18.60 -7.79
C SER A 484 23.46 18.19 -6.70
N LEU A 485 22.63 19.13 -6.20
CA LEU A 485 21.62 18.82 -5.19
C LEU A 485 20.55 17.87 -5.77
N ALA A 486 20.08 18.17 -6.98
CA ALA A 486 19.13 17.30 -7.67
C ALA A 486 19.74 15.94 -8.01
N ARG A 487 21.03 15.89 -8.39
CA ARG A 487 21.73 14.64 -8.60
C ARG A 487 21.81 13.80 -7.32
N GLN A 488 22.11 14.42 -6.18
CA GLN A 488 22.11 13.74 -4.89
C GLN A 488 20.75 13.11 -4.56
N ALA A 489 19.66 13.86 -4.75
CA ALA A 489 18.32 13.34 -4.52
C ALA A 489 17.95 12.20 -5.49
N VAL A 490 18.09 12.43 -6.79
CA VAL A 490 17.55 11.55 -7.83
C VAL A 490 18.42 10.31 -8.07
N TYR A 491 19.74 10.46 -8.07
CA TYR A 491 20.66 9.40 -8.52
C TYR A 491 21.51 8.80 -7.40
N ASN A 492 21.66 9.49 -6.26
CA ASN A 492 22.55 9.09 -5.17
C ASN A 492 21.81 8.81 -3.85
N SER A 493 20.49 8.69 -3.90
CA SER A 493 19.66 8.35 -2.75
C SER A 493 18.41 7.57 -3.15
N THR A 494 17.75 6.96 -2.16
CA THR A 494 16.44 6.31 -2.27
C THR A 494 15.26 7.30 -2.30
N SER A 495 15.49 8.61 -2.40
CA SER A 495 14.41 9.57 -2.61
C SER A 495 13.64 9.21 -3.90
N ILE A 496 12.33 9.42 -3.89
CA ILE A 496 11.43 9.07 -5.01
C ILE A 496 10.58 10.25 -5.48
N LEU A 497 10.51 11.34 -4.71
CA LEU A 497 9.74 12.54 -5.04
C LEU A 497 10.65 13.76 -5.10
N CYS A 498 10.59 14.52 -6.19
CA CYS A 498 11.48 15.64 -6.47
C CYS A 498 10.89 17.03 -6.16
N ASP A 499 9.70 17.10 -5.58
CA ASP A 499 8.91 18.32 -5.44
C ASP A 499 9.57 19.35 -4.46
N PHE A 500 10.41 18.87 -3.54
CA PHE A 500 11.23 19.71 -2.66
C PHE A 500 12.43 20.35 -3.38
N LEU A 501 12.70 20.03 -4.65
CA LEU A 501 13.79 20.60 -5.46
C LEU A 501 13.37 21.87 -6.23
N TRP A 502 12.41 22.62 -5.68
CA TRP A 502 11.95 23.87 -6.28
C TRP A 502 13.05 24.93 -6.35
N GLY A 503 13.01 25.74 -7.41
CA GLY A 503 13.93 26.86 -7.66
C GLY A 503 15.18 26.54 -8.47
N ILE A 504 15.28 25.35 -9.06
CA ILE A 504 16.35 25.03 -10.01
C ILE A 504 16.02 25.68 -11.35
N GLU A 505 16.94 26.52 -11.82
CA GLU A 505 16.80 27.24 -13.08
C GLU A 505 17.95 26.90 -14.04
N PRO A 506 17.68 26.79 -15.35
CA PRO A 506 18.73 26.63 -16.34
C PRO A 506 19.55 27.91 -16.43
N ARG A 507 20.88 27.80 -16.40
CA ARG A 507 21.78 28.94 -16.64
C ARG A 507 22.63 28.67 -17.87
N ALA A 508 22.52 29.54 -18.86
CA ALA A 508 23.40 29.56 -20.02
C ALA A 508 24.82 29.96 -19.57
N HIS A 509 25.83 29.34 -20.17
CA HIS A 509 27.26 29.64 -19.98
C HIS A 509 27.81 29.42 -18.57
N VAL A 510 27.86 28.16 -18.09
CA VAL A 510 28.78 27.80 -17.01
C VAL A 510 29.90 26.94 -17.58
N ASN A 511 31.08 27.54 -17.82
CA ASN A 511 32.24 26.90 -18.45
C ASN A 511 31.98 26.34 -19.87
N GLY A 512 31.28 27.10 -20.72
CA GLY A 512 31.01 26.70 -22.11
C GLY A 512 29.95 25.58 -22.30
N ALA A 513 29.30 25.11 -21.23
CA ALA A 513 28.23 24.12 -21.28
C ALA A 513 26.96 24.59 -20.54
N ASP A 514 25.80 24.14 -20.99
CA ASP A 514 24.51 24.43 -20.34
C ASP A 514 24.44 23.80 -18.93
N GLY A 515 24.44 24.62 -17.88
CA GLY A 515 24.31 24.22 -16.47
C GLY A 515 22.92 24.48 -15.87
N ALA A 516 22.68 24.03 -14.64
CA ALA A 516 21.48 24.36 -13.88
C ALA A 516 21.87 24.73 -12.45
N ILE A 517 21.43 25.89 -11.96
CA ILE A 517 21.78 26.38 -10.62
C ILE A 517 20.54 26.47 -9.74
N VAL A 518 20.75 26.38 -8.43
CA VAL A 518 19.70 26.64 -7.44
C VAL A 518 20.23 27.53 -6.33
N LEU A 519 19.46 28.58 -6.02
CA LEU A 519 19.77 29.49 -4.93
C LEU A 519 19.01 29.03 -3.68
N VAL A 520 19.71 28.36 -2.76
CA VAL A 520 19.11 27.76 -1.56
C VAL A 520 19.51 28.56 -0.32
N ARG A 521 18.55 28.81 0.57
CA ARG A 521 18.85 29.38 1.90
C ARG A 521 19.62 28.36 2.74
N ALA A 522 20.66 28.80 3.44
CA ALA A 522 21.49 27.91 4.26
C ALA A 522 20.68 27.05 5.25
N ARG A 523 19.62 27.63 5.84
CA ARG A 523 18.69 26.93 6.75
C ARG A 523 17.96 25.76 6.08
N ARG A 524 17.45 25.96 4.86
CA ARG A 524 16.76 24.90 4.07
C ARG A 524 17.73 23.79 3.73
N LEU A 525 18.92 24.13 3.25
CA LEU A 525 19.92 23.14 2.84
C LEU A 525 20.42 22.31 4.05
N SER A 526 20.54 22.92 5.23
CA SER A 526 20.90 22.22 6.47
C SER A 526 19.86 21.18 6.89
N THR A 527 18.57 21.54 6.86
CA THR A 527 17.49 20.56 7.12
C THR A 527 17.43 19.46 6.06
N LEU A 528 17.70 19.78 4.78
CA LEU A 528 17.77 18.77 3.71
C LEU A 528 18.94 17.80 3.92
N GLN A 529 20.12 18.28 4.34
CA GLN A 529 21.28 17.44 4.63
C GLN A 529 20.95 16.38 5.70
N TRP A 530 20.34 16.81 6.81
CA TRP A 530 19.86 15.89 7.85
C TRP A 530 18.88 14.86 7.30
N PHE A 531 17.91 15.28 6.49
CA PHE A 531 16.93 14.36 5.93
C PHE A 531 17.57 13.29 5.05
N PHE A 532 18.52 13.68 4.18
CA PHE A 532 19.27 12.73 3.36
C PHE A 532 20.13 11.76 4.17
N MET A 533 20.71 12.20 5.28
CA MET A 533 21.61 11.36 6.09
C MET A 533 20.87 10.47 7.08
N CYS A 534 19.70 10.89 7.57
CA CYS A 534 18.97 10.20 8.64
C CYS A 534 17.70 9.47 8.19
N HIS A 535 17.06 9.91 7.10
CA HIS A 535 15.78 9.35 6.62
C HIS A 535 15.88 8.64 5.27
N LEU A 536 17.00 8.78 4.55
CA LEU A 536 17.22 8.18 3.24
C LEU A 536 18.48 7.30 3.24
N THR A 537 18.43 6.25 2.44
CA THR A 537 19.59 5.45 2.10
C THR A 537 20.30 6.11 0.93
N CYS A 538 21.61 6.17 1.06
CA CYS A 538 22.47 7.08 0.34
C CYS A 538 23.54 6.19 -0.35
N PHE A 539 23.78 6.39 -1.66
CA PHE A 539 24.44 5.37 -2.51
C PHE A 539 25.96 5.49 -2.64
N CYS A 540 26.57 6.53 -2.07
CA CYS A 540 28.03 6.75 -2.08
C CYS A 540 28.64 7.00 -3.46
N LEU A 541 27.87 7.41 -4.46
CA LEU A 541 28.42 7.68 -5.78
C LEU A 541 29.20 9.01 -5.77
N PRO A 542 30.44 9.04 -6.28
CA PRO A 542 31.24 10.26 -6.30
C PRO A 542 30.70 11.27 -7.30
N ALA A 543 30.93 12.56 -7.04
CA ALA A 543 30.57 13.62 -7.99
C ALA A 543 31.41 13.54 -9.27
N LYS A 544 30.77 13.78 -10.43
CA LYS A 544 31.42 13.73 -11.75
C LYS A 544 32.70 14.57 -11.81
N ASP A 545 32.65 15.78 -11.27
CA ASP A 545 33.74 16.76 -11.37
C ASP A 545 34.96 16.33 -10.53
N LEU A 546 34.72 15.65 -9.40
CA LEU A 546 35.79 15.06 -8.58
C LEU A 546 36.45 13.87 -9.26
N VAL A 547 35.68 13.04 -9.96
CA VAL A 547 36.23 11.93 -10.74
C VAL A 547 37.09 12.45 -11.89
N ILE A 548 36.63 13.49 -12.59
CA ILE A 548 37.39 14.14 -13.67
C ILE A 548 38.69 14.74 -13.12
N ARG A 549 38.63 15.51 -12.03
CA ARG A 549 39.84 16.08 -11.40
C ARG A 549 40.81 15.00 -10.92
N LYS A 550 40.32 13.92 -10.29
CA LYS A 550 41.16 12.79 -9.86
C LYS A 550 41.86 12.13 -11.05
N LYS A 551 41.16 11.94 -12.18
CA LYS A 551 41.74 11.40 -13.41
C LYS A 551 42.76 12.36 -14.04
N ALA A 552 42.49 13.66 -14.09
CA ALA A 552 43.42 14.67 -14.59
C ALA A 552 44.71 14.72 -13.76
N THR A 553 44.60 14.74 -12.43
CA THR A 553 45.77 14.70 -11.53
C THR A 553 46.60 13.42 -11.68
N LEU A 554 45.95 12.28 -11.94
CA LEU A 554 46.64 11.01 -12.20
C LEU A 554 47.38 11.01 -13.55
N GLN A 555 46.80 11.61 -14.60
CA GLN A 555 47.45 11.76 -15.91
C GLN A 555 48.64 12.73 -15.87
N VAL A 556 48.56 13.81 -15.10
CA VAL A 556 49.71 14.72 -14.88
C VAL A 556 50.84 13.99 -14.14
N LYS A 557 50.51 13.17 -13.13
CA LYS A 557 51.51 12.35 -12.41
C LYS A 557 52.16 11.27 -13.29
N SER A 558 51.46 10.72 -14.29
CA SER A 558 52.06 9.79 -15.25
C SER A 558 52.94 10.50 -16.29
N SER A 559 52.55 11.70 -16.73
CA SER A 559 53.37 12.52 -17.65
C SER A 559 54.69 12.96 -17.02
N VAL A 560 54.69 13.34 -15.74
CA VAL A 560 55.90 13.72 -15.01
C VAL A 560 56.85 12.53 -14.76
N ARG A 561 56.32 11.30 -14.69
CA ARG A 561 57.15 10.08 -14.63
C ARG A 561 57.75 9.70 -15.99
N SER A 562 57.07 10.00 -17.10
CA SER A 562 57.63 9.78 -18.45
C SER A 562 58.71 10.79 -18.84
N ALA A 563 58.64 12.02 -18.30
CA ALA A 563 59.64 13.06 -18.55
C ALA A 563 60.95 12.90 -17.73
N LYS A 564 60.99 11.98 -16.75
CA LYS A 564 62.20 11.69 -15.96
C LYS A 564 63.07 10.56 -16.51
N ALA A 565 62.71 10.00 -17.67
CA ALA A 565 63.41 8.88 -18.31
C ALA A 565 64.02 9.19 -19.68
N SER A 566 64.06 10.45 -20.12
CA SER A 566 64.74 10.82 -21.37
C SER A 566 65.43 12.19 -21.29
N SER A 567 66.64 12.23 -21.84
CA SER A 567 67.56 13.36 -22.05
C SER A 567 68.44 13.83 -20.89
N VAL A 568 69.62 13.22 -20.87
CA VAL A 568 70.91 13.77 -20.46
C VAL A 568 71.44 14.60 -21.66
N TRP A 569 71.93 15.84 -21.38
CA TRP A 569 72.52 16.85 -22.30
C TRP A 569 71.46 17.63 -23.09
N ASP A 570 71.39 18.97 -23.12
CA ASP A 570 72.44 19.97 -23.34
C ASP A 570 72.04 21.35 -22.73
N ALA A 571 73.04 22.19 -22.47
CA ALA A 571 72.88 23.55 -21.95
C ALA A 571 72.77 24.58 -23.10
N SER A 572 71.68 25.37 -23.17
CA SER A 572 71.68 26.77 -23.64
C SER A 572 70.28 27.40 -23.59
N ALA A 573 70.27 28.70 -23.24
CA ALA A 573 69.29 29.74 -23.59
C ALA A 573 67.84 29.65 -23.04
N THR A 574 67.58 30.60 -22.13
CA THR A 574 66.38 31.43 -22.02
C THR A 574 65.33 31.25 -23.12
N ASP A 575 64.14 30.78 -22.72
CA ASP A 575 62.90 31.26 -23.33
C ASP A 575 61.78 31.36 -22.27
N THR A 576 61.25 32.57 -22.21
CA THR A 576 60.22 33.05 -21.31
C THR A 576 58.88 32.41 -21.69
N SER A 577 58.47 31.34 -20.99
CA SER A 577 57.09 30.88 -21.07
C SER A 577 56.22 31.71 -20.14
N THR A 578 55.62 32.75 -20.72
CA THR A 578 54.49 33.49 -20.18
C THR A 578 53.44 32.54 -19.63
N ILE A 579 53.33 32.51 -18.30
CA ILE A 579 52.14 32.06 -17.59
C ILE A 579 51.02 32.99 -18.05
N ALA A 580 50.19 32.52 -18.98
CA ALA A 580 48.92 33.15 -19.26
C ALA A 580 48.03 32.95 -18.04
N THR A 581 48.14 33.87 -17.09
CA THR A 581 47.04 34.26 -16.21
C THR A 581 45.88 34.69 -17.09
N THR A 582 44.98 33.77 -17.41
CA THR A 582 43.62 34.15 -17.78
C THR A 582 42.92 34.60 -16.51
N THR A 583 43.22 35.83 -16.12
CA THR A 583 42.33 36.70 -15.38
C THR A 583 41.10 36.93 -16.24
N ASP A 584 40.10 36.08 -16.05
CA ASP A 584 38.68 36.38 -16.26
C ASP A 584 37.92 35.50 -15.24
N ALA A 585 38.11 35.84 -13.97
CA ALA A 585 37.23 35.41 -12.92
C ALA A 585 35.91 36.18 -13.09
N ASP A 586 34.98 35.55 -13.79
CA ASP A 586 33.58 35.98 -13.81
C ASP A 586 33.12 36.05 -12.34
N GLU A 587 32.77 37.23 -11.82
CA GLU A 587 32.32 37.49 -10.43
C GLU A 587 31.16 36.57 -9.98
N GLY A 588 30.50 35.88 -10.93
CA GLY A 588 29.48 34.88 -10.67
C GLY A 588 29.99 33.49 -10.26
N THR A 589 31.28 33.18 -10.41
CA THR A 589 31.85 31.82 -10.21
C THR A 589 32.37 31.58 -8.80
N GLU A 590 32.77 32.63 -8.07
CA GLU A 590 33.39 32.54 -6.74
C GLU A 590 32.44 32.07 -5.63
N ASN A 591 31.12 32.05 -5.88
CA ASN A 591 30.11 31.69 -4.89
C ASN A 591 29.37 30.36 -5.18
N MET A 592 29.87 29.54 -6.13
CA MET A 592 29.22 28.29 -6.50
C MET A 592 29.73 27.11 -5.67
N CYS A 593 28.82 26.50 -4.90
CA CYS A 593 29.11 25.29 -4.13
C CYS A 593 28.61 24.03 -4.84
N LEU A 594 29.26 22.90 -4.57
CA LEU A 594 28.89 21.57 -5.06
C LEU A 594 28.53 20.68 -3.86
N LEU A 595 27.39 20.00 -3.95
CA LEU A 595 27.01 18.98 -2.97
C LEU A 595 27.60 17.62 -3.39
N VAL A 596 28.33 16.98 -2.49
CA VAL A 596 29.03 15.72 -2.74
C VAL A 596 28.73 14.72 -1.63
N GLN A 597 28.81 13.44 -1.98
CA GLN A 597 28.75 12.36 -1.01
C GLN A 597 30.08 11.63 -0.91
N ASP A 598 30.48 11.27 0.31
CA ASP A 598 31.64 10.41 0.57
C ASP A 598 31.31 8.91 0.49
N TRP A 599 32.32 8.07 0.71
CA TRP A 599 32.15 6.61 0.77
C TRP A 599 31.37 6.14 2.01
N ASP A 600 31.34 6.95 3.06
CA ASP A 600 30.67 6.67 4.34
C ASP A 600 29.22 7.17 4.38
N ARG A 601 28.66 7.54 3.22
CA ARG A 601 27.28 8.01 2.99
C ARG A 601 26.99 9.42 3.49
N ASN A 602 27.98 10.16 3.98
CA ASN A 602 27.80 11.52 4.46
C ASN A 602 27.82 12.53 3.33
N ILE A 603 27.05 13.60 3.51
CA ILE A 603 26.91 14.67 2.53
C ILE A 603 27.74 15.87 2.95
N HIS A 604 28.58 16.31 2.03
CA HIS A 604 29.53 17.40 2.19
C HIS A 604 29.23 18.52 1.21
N LEU A 605 29.55 19.75 1.60
CA LEU A 605 29.47 20.92 0.74
C LEU A 605 30.87 21.37 0.36
N LEU A 606 31.17 21.38 -0.94
CA LEU A 606 32.44 21.87 -1.47
C LEU A 606 32.26 23.25 -2.07
N ASP A 607 33.26 24.11 -1.91
CA ASP A 607 33.31 25.42 -2.59
C ASP A 607 33.79 25.29 -4.04
N HIS A 608 33.88 26.41 -4.77
CA HIS A 608 34.31 26.48 -6.17
C HIS A 608 35.71 25.90 -6.43
N THR A 609 36.60 25.93 -5.42
CA THR A 609 37.93 25.30 -5.42
C THR A 609 37.91 23.79 -5.11
N LEU A 610 36.73 23.23 -4.86
CA LEU A 610 36.46 21.87 -4.37
C LEU A 610 37.03 21.58 -2.98
N THR A 611 37.19 22.61 -2.15
CA THR A 611 37.52 22.47 -0.72
C THR A 611 36.25 22.37 0.11
N GLU A 612 36.28 21.52 1.14
CA GLU A 612 35.13 21.32 2.03
C GLU A 612 34.84 22.55 2.88
N VAL A 613 33.56 22.94 2.95
CA VAL A 613 33.08 24.01 3.83
C VAL A 613 32.84 23.41 5.22
N THR A 614 33.67 23.77 6.19
CA THR A 614 33.56 23.27 7.57
C THR A 614 32.22 23.62 8.23
N SER A 615 31.74 22.77 9.15
CA SER A 615 30.43 22.98 9.79
C SER A 615 30.36 24.28 10.57
N LEU A 616 31.46 24.75 11.16
CA LEU A 616 31.47 26.03 11.86
C LEU A 616 31.16 27.20 10.92
N VAL A 617 31.81 27.25 9.76
CA VAL A 617 31.58 28.28 8.73
C VAL A 617 30.14 28.18 8.20
N TYR A 618 29.66 26.96 7.97
CA TYR A 618 28.31 26.77 7.47
C TYR A 618 27.23 27.11 8.52
N ASN A 619 27.43 26.76 9.80
CA ASN A 619 26.49 27.12 10.86
C ASN A 619 26.39 28.65 11.06
N ILE A 620 27.48 29.41 10.84
CA ILE A 620 27.41 30.88 10.80
C ILE A 620 26.51 31.35 9.63
N LYS A 621 26.64 30.72 8.45
CA LYS A 621 25.75 30.97 7.30
C LYS A 621 24.28 30.62 7.61
N VAL A 622 24.03 29.55 8.38
CA VAL A 622 22.69 29.14 8.85
C VAL A 622 22.09 30.19 9.80
N LEU A 623 22.87 30.70 10.76
CA LEU A 623 22.43 31.76 11.69
C LEU A 623 22.02 33.02 10.92
N LYS A 624 22.85 33.47 9.98
CA LYS A 624 22.61 34.64 9.12
C LYS A 624 21.60 34.37 7.98
N ASN A 625 21.16 33.12 7.79
CA ASN A 625 20.27 32.68 6.70
C ASN A 625 20.76 33.11 5.31
N THR A 626 22.06 33.01 5.05
CA THR A 626 22.64 33.44 3.78
C THR A 626 22.18 32.54 2.63
N ARG A 627 22.23 33.07 1.41
CA ARG A 627 21.93 32.30 0.20
C ARG A 627 23.20 31.60 -0.27
N VAL A 628 23.07 30.34 -0.65
CA VAL A 628 24.13 29.50 -1.19
C VAL A 628 23.71 29.09 -2.60
N THR A 629 24.58 29.33 -3.58
CA THR A 629 24.36 28.92 -4.97
C THR A 629 24.90 27.53 -5.15
N ILE A 630 24.05 26.56 -5.47
CA ILE A 630 24.45 25.18 -5.72
C ILE A 630 24.44 24.93 -7.22
N ARG A 631 25.55 24.41 -7.74
CA ARG A 631 25.74 24.10 -9.16
C ARG A 631 25.33 22.69 -9.53
#